data_AF-A0ABD0ZCE9-F1
#
_entry.id   AF-A0ABD0ZCE9-F1
#
_cell.length_a   1.000
_cell.length_b   1.000
_cell.length_c   1.000
_cell.angle_alpha   90.00
_cell.angle_beta   90.00
_cell.angle_gamma   90.00
#
_symmetry.space_group_name_H-M   'P 1'
#
loop_
_entity.id
_entity.type
_entity.pdbx_description
1 polymer ?
#
loop_
_entity_poly.entity_id
_entity_poly.type
_entity_poly.pdbx_seq_one_letter_code
_entity_poly.pdbx_strand_id
1 'polypeptide(L)'
;MVGASPPKGRDTNRFNRLRVVSYGHLCHILLMSRIPIYIWKTWDRPAGLFSSKLTWESLRPRAPIVPWNNQVWYAGHVPKHAFTFWVATLDRLPVRARLYAWGVANSDACCTCGNHFETRDHLLL
;
A
#
# COMPACT_ATOMS: atom_id res chain seq x y z
N MET A 1 -23.72 23.82 22.53
CA MET A 1 -24.33 22.82 21.62
C MET A 1 -23.40 22.65 20.44
N VAL A 2 -22.47 21.69 20.51
CA VAL A 2 -21.53 21.39 19.42
C VAL A 2 -21.99 20.08 18.81
N GLY A 3 -22.58 20.15 17.62
CA GLY A 3 -23.12 18.99 16.91
C GLY A 3 -22.00 18.04 16.50
N ALA A 4 -22.01 16.85 17.08
CA ALA A 4 -21.19 15.73 16.64
C ALA A 4 -21.69 15.26 15.26
N SER A 5 -20.81 15.32 14.24
CA SER A 5 -21.07 14.63 12.98
C SER A 5 -20.87 13.12 13.14
N PRO A 6 -21.73 12.27 12.57
CA PRO A 6 -21.65 10.83 12.73
C PRO A 6 -20.47 10.23 11.94
N PRO A 7 -19.90 9.10 12.39
CA PRO A 7 -18.82 8.43 11.69
C PRO A 7 -19.32 7.86 10.35
N LYS A 8 -18.73 8.33 9.23
CA LYS A 8 -19.00 7.77 7.90
C LYS A 8 -18.62 6.29 7.88
N GLY A 9 -19.62 5.45 7.67
CA GLY A 9 -19.51 4.00 7.55
C GLY A 9 -18.45 3.58 6.55
N ARG A 10 -17.70 2.55 6.95
CA ARG A 10 -16.61 1.92 6.18
C ARG A 10 -17.23 0.87 5.27
N ASP A 11 -17.44 1.19 3.99
CA ASP A 11 -17.80 0.17 3.00
C ASP A 11 -16.57 -0.67 2.62
N THR A 12 -16.62 -1.94 2.99
CA THR A 12 -15.54 -2.94 2.85
C THR A 12 -15.51 -3.64 1.50
N ASN A 13 -16.28 -3.20 0.50
CA ASN A 13 -16.33 -3.82 -0.82
C ASN A 13 -15.69 -2.93 -1.90
N ARG A 14 -14.35 -2.84 -1.89
CA ARG A 14 -13.56 -2.03 -2.85
C ARG A 14 -12.98 -2.83 -4.02
N PHE A 15 -13.50 -4.02 -4.29
CA PHE A 15 -13.06 -4.89 -5.37
C PHE A 15 -14.25 -5.31 -6.23
N ASN A 16 -14.69 -4.45 -7.18
CA ASN A 16 -15.00 -4.92 -8.53
C ASN A 16 -15.52 -3.82 -9.50
N ARG A 17 -15.12 -4.01 -10.76
CA ARG A 17 -15.69 -3.51 -12.03
C ARG A 17 -15.41 -2.06 -12.41
N LEU A 18 -14.37 -1.90 -13.23
CA LEU A 18 -14.37 -0.94 -14.34
C LEU A 18 -15.58 -1.27 -15.24
N ARG A 19 -16.63 -0.44 -15.22
CA ARG A 19 -17.73 -0.52 -16.19
C ARG A 19 -17.49 0.53 -17.27
N VAL A 20 -17.35 0.08 -18.52
CA VAL A 20 -17.48 0.90 -19.72
C VAL A 20 -18.94 1.33 -19.83
N VAL A 21 -19.22 2.62 -19.78
CA VAL A 21 -20.57 3.17 -19.97
C VAL A 21 -20.69 3.61 -21.43
N SER A 22 -21.47 2.87 -22.23
CA SER A 22 -21.86 3.25 -23.59
C SER A 22 -23.21 3.97 -23.52
N TYR A 23 -23.26 5.26 -23.88
CA TYR A 23 -24.51 6.02 -24.00
C TYR A 23 -24.99 6.01 -25.46
N GLY A 24 -26.15 5.41 -25.70
CA GLY A 24 -26.66 5.03 -27.02
C GLY A 24 -27.45 6.07 -27.83
N HIS A 25 -27.32 7.38 -27.63
CA HIS A 25 -28.18 8.35 -28.36
C HIS A 25 -27.49 9.63 -28.86
N LEU A 26 -26.17 9.61 -29.06
CA LEU A 26 -25.42 10.68 -29.75
C LEU A 26 -24.48 10.11 -30.84
N CYS A 27 -24.89 9.04 -31.50
CA CYS A 27 -24.05 8.23 -32.41
C CYS A 27 -23.92 8.80 -33.85
N HIS A 28 -24.70 9.79 -34.26
CA HIS A 28 -24.74 10.19 -35.69
C HIS A 28 -23.79 11.33 -36.10
N ILE A 29 -23.18 12.09 -35.16
CA ILE A 29 -22.44 13.33 -35.53
C ILE A 29 -20.92 13.24 -35.34
N LEU A 30 -20.37 12.22 -34.66
CA LEU A 30 -18.92 12.10 -34.40
C LEU A 30 -18.24 10.93 -35.13
N LEU A 31 -18.70 10.57 -36.33
CA LEU A 31 -18.12 9.49 -37.13
C LEU A 31 -17.02 9.97 -38.12
N MET A 32 -16.30 11.06 -37.81
CA MET A 32 -15.11 11.50 -38.54
C MET A 32 -13.79 11.27 -37.79
N SER A 33 -13.80 10.49 -36.71
CA SER A 33 -12.57 10.13 -36.01
C SER A 33 -12.66 8.66 -35.58
N ARG A 34 -12.08 7.76 -36.37
CA ARG A 34 -12.01 6.30 -36.09
C ARG A 34 -11.09 5.94 -34.90
N ILE A 35 -10.78 6.87 -34.00
CA ILE A 35 -9.84 6.66 -32.90
C ILE A 35 -10.61 6.76 -31.57
N PRO A 36 -10.60 5.72 -30.72
CA PRO A 36 -11.18 5.82 -29.40
C PRO A 36 -10.41 6.82 -28.54
N ILE A 37 -11.13 7.75 -27.91
CA ILE A 37 -10.56 8.70 -26.96
C ILE A 37 -10.59 8.06 -25.56
N TYR A 38 -9.42 7.94 -24.92
CA TYR A 38 -9.31 7.47 -23.54
C TYR A 38 -9.29 8.65 -22.59
N ILE A 39 -10.14 8.60 -21.56
CA ILE A 39 -10.24 9.67 -20.56
C ILE A 39 -10.03 9.08 -19.16
N TRP A 40 -9.12 9.67 -18.40
CA TRP A 40 -8.85 9.27 -17.02
C TRP A 40 -9.97 9.75 -16.09
N LYS A 41 -10.53 8.83 -15.30
CA LYS A 41 -11.59 9.13 -14.32
C LYS A 41 -11.34 8.36 -13.02
N THR A 42 -11.36 9.06 -11.89
CA THR A 42 -11.39 8.47 -10.54
C THR A 42 -12.83 8.38 -10.04
N TRP A 43 -13.09 7.57 -9.01
CA TRP A 43 -14.45 7.32 -8.50
C TRP A 43 -15.19 8.61 -8.11
N ASP A 44 -14.46 9.53 -7.49
CA ASP A 44 -14.98 10.67 -6.74
C ASP A 44 -14.82 12.01 -7.48
N ARG A 45 -14.36 12.03 -8.74
CA ARG A 45 -14.24 13.28 -9.52
C ARG A 45 -14.61 13.14 -11.00
N PRO A 46 -15.17 14.20 -11.62
CA PRO A 46 -15.40 14.23 -13.05
C PRO A 46 -14.09 14.10 -13.82
N ALA A 47 -14.18 13.52 -15.01
CA ALA A 47 -13.10 13.39 -15.96
C ALA A 47 -12.42 14.76 -16.21
N GLY A 48 -11.09 14.81 -16.08
CA GLY A 48 -10.31 16.04 -16.19
C GLY A 48 -8.82 15.76 -16.42
N LEU A 49 -7.97 16.74 -16.09
CA LEU A 49 -6.50 16.64 -16.21
C LEU A 49 -5.95 15.44 -15.41
N PHE A 50 -5.04 14.70 -16.02
CA PHE A 50 -4.34 13.60 -15.36
C PHE A 50 -3.49 14.14 -14.19
N SER A 51 -3.58 13.47 -13.03
CA SER A 51 -2.73 13.75 -11.88
C SER A 51 -2.25 12.45 -11.26
N SER A 52 -0.95 12.18 -11.33
CA SER A 52 -0.34 10.97 -10.75
C SER A 52 -0.65 10.84 -9.26
N LYS A 53 -0.69 11.96 -8.51
CA LYS A 53 -1.05 11.98 -7.09
C LYS A 53 -2.48 11.49 -6.86
N LEU A 54 -3.44 12.00 -7.61
CA LEU A 54 -4.86 11.61 -7.45
C LEU A 54 -5.08 10.16 -7.89
N THR A 55 -4.47 9.76 -9.00
CA THR A 55 -4.51 8.37 -9.47
C THR A 55 -3.96 7.43 -8.40
N TRP A 56 -2.79 7.72 -7.82
CA TRP A 56 -2.21 6.92 -6.76
C TRP A 56 -3.10 6.83 -5.52
N GLU A 57 -3.67 7.95 -5.07
CA GLU A 57 -4.58 7.98 -3.92
C GLU A 57 -5.86 7.17 -4.15
N SER A 58 -6.35 7.11 -5.39
CA SER A 58 -7.52 6.31 -5.75
C SER A 58 -7.22 4.81 -5.80
N LEU A 59 -6.03 4.43 -6.31
CA LEU A 59 -5.63 3.04 -6.48
C LEU A 59 -5.14 2.39 -5.18
N ARG A 60 -4.50 3.16 -4.29
CA ARG A 60 -3.91 2.59 -3.07
C ARG A 60 -5.00 2.10 -2.10
N PRO A 61 -4.90 0.87 -1.57
CA PRO A 61 -5.66 0.49 -0.39
C PRO A 61 -5.10 1.26 0.82
N ARG A 62 -5.97 1.96 1.56
CA ARG A 62 -5.57 2.66 2.79
C ARG A 62 -5.68 1.69 3.97
N ALA A 63 -4.54 1.33 4.55
CA ALA A 63 -4.49 0.65 5.84
C ALA A 63 -4.76 1.65 6.98
N PRO A 64 -5.28 1.20 8.14
CA PRO A 64 -5.37 2.04 9.33
C PRO A 64 -3.97 2.46 9.79
N ILE A 65 -3.89 3.63 10.42
CA ILE A 65 -2.65 4.11 11.02
C ILE A 65 -2.33 3.23 12.22
N VAL A 66 -1.11 2.70 12.25
CA VAL A 66 -0.58 1.85 13.32
C VAL A 66 0.08 2.70 14.40
N PRO A 67 0.01 2.31 15.69
CA PRO A 67 0.52 3.13 16.79
C PRO A 67 2.04 3.35 16.72
N TRP A 68 2.79 2.39 16.19
CA TRP A 68 4.25 2.47 16.03
C TRP A 68 4.69 3.35 14.84
N ASN A 69 3.77 3.88 14.02
CA ASN A 69 4.11 4.69 12.84
C ASN A 69 5.04 5.86 13.19
N ASN A 70 4.76 6.55 14.29
CA ASN A 70 5.53 7.73 14.69
C ASN A 70 6.92 7.38 15.24
N GLN A 71 7.12 6.14 15.71
CA GLN A 71 8.44 5.66 16.15
C GLN A 71 9.36 5.41 14.96
N VAL A 72 8.79 4.96 13.84
CA VAL A 72 9.54 4.70 12.60
C VAL A 72 9.80 6.00 11.82
N TRP A 73 8.77 6.85 11.68
CA TRP A 73 8.76 7.97 10.74
C TRP A 73 8.74 9.35 11.43
N TYR A 74 9.53 9.54 12.50
CA TYR A 74 9.62 10.82 13.20
C TYR A 74 10.42 11.87 12.41
N ALA A 75 10.24 13.16 12.74
CA ALA A 75 11.01 14.24 12.13
C ALA A 75 12.50 14.12 12.50
N GLY A 76 13.38 13.92 11.52
CA GLY A 76 14.81 13.70 11.75
C GLY A 76 15.24 12.23 11.80
N HIS A 77 14.37 11.28 11.43
CA HIS A 77 14.79 9.89 11.26
C HIS A 77 15.84 9.77 10.15
N VAL A 78 16.84 8.91 10.36
CA VAL A 78 17.77 8.52 9.30
C VAL A 78 17.06 7.50 8.41
N PRO A 79 16.87 7.75 7.10
CA PRO A 79 16.07 6.88 6.23
C PRO A 79 16.51 5.40 6.26
N LYS A 80 17.82 5.14 6.31
CA LYS A 80 18.37 3.79 6.40
C LYS A 80 17.92 3.07 7.67
N HIS A 81 17.99 3.74 8.82
CA HIS A 81 17.61 3.15 10.11
C HIS A 81 16.09 2.99 10.22
N ALA A 82 15.33 3.99 9.79
CA ALA A 82 13.86 3.91 9.77
C ALA A 82 13.37 2.75 8.90
N PHE A 83 13.97 2.56 7.72
CA PHE A 83 13.62 1.44 6.85
C PHE A 83 13.94 0.08 7.52
N THR A 84 15.14 -0.11 8.06
CA THR A 84 15.50 -1.35 8.75
C THR A 84 14.59 -1.62 9.95
N PHE A 85 14.31 -0.58 10.75
CA PHE A 85 13.43 -0.69 11.91
C PHE A 85 11.99 -1.02 11.50
N TRP A 86 11.45 -0.38 10.46
CA TRP A 86 10.14 -0.69 9.90
C TRP A 86 10.01 -2.15 9.47
N VAL A 87 11.00 -2.66 8.74
CA VAL A 87 11.04 -4.05 8.30
C VAL A 87 11.14 -5.01 9.49
N ALA A 88 11.89 -4.63 10.54
CA ALA A 88 11.97 -5.38 11.79
C ALA A 88 10.64 -5.42 12.55
N THR A 89 9.95 -4.27 12.69
CA THR A 89 8.64 -4.19 13.36
C THR A 89 7.59 -5.05 12.66
N LEU A 90 7.66 -5.15 11.34
CA LEU A 90 6.78 -6.01 10.54
C LEU A 90 7.16 -7.50 10.57
N ASP A 91 8.25 -7.85 11.26
CA ASP A 91 8.86 -9.18 11.25
C ASP A 91 9.10 -9.66 9.81
N ARG A 92 9.75 -8.81 9.00
CA ARG A 92 10.05 -9.03 7.58
C ARG A 92 11.55 -9.04 7.29
N LEU A 93 12.39 -9.08 8.31
CA LEU A 93 13.83 -9.20 8.12
C LEU A 93 14.19 -10.60 7.59
N PRO A 94 15.18 -10.69 6.68
CA PRO A 94 15.68 -11.96 6.17
C PRO A 94 16.66 -12.60 7.18
N VAL A 95 16.17 -12.88 8.39
CA VAL A 95 16.95 -13.60 9.42
C VAL A 95 17.06 -15.08 9.07
N ARG A 96 18.12 -15.76 9.52
CA ARG A 96 18.33 -17.18 9.16
C ARG A 96 17.21 -18.10 9.58
N ALA A 97 16.55 -17.88 10.72
CA ALA A 97 15.40 -18.70 11.12
C ALA A 97 14.29 -18.68 10.05
N ARG A 98 14.03 -17.52 9.44
CA ARG A 98 13.05 -17.38 8.35
C ARG A 98 13.54 -18.02 7.05
N LEU A 99 14.80 -17.80 6.69
CA LEU A 99 15.40 -18.38 5.49
C LEU A 99 15.48 -19.91 5.55
N TYR A 100 15.74 -20.46 6.74
CA TYR A 100 15.73 -21.89 7.03
C TYR A 100 14.32 -22.47 6.89
N ALA A 101 13.31 -21.80 7.45
CA ALA A 101 11.90 -22.19 7.29
C ALA A 101 11.44 -22.20 5.82
N TRP A 102 12.04 -21.36 4.97
CA TRP A 102 11.80 -21.35 3.52
C TRP A 102 12.64 -22.36 2.73
N GLY A 103 13.56 -23.08 3.37
CA GLY A 103 14.49 -24.01 2.72
C GLY A 103 15.60 -23.34 1.91
N VAL A 104 15.83 -22.03 2.09
CA VAL A 104 16.90 -21.27 1.43
C VAL A 104 18.22 -21.38 2.19
N ALA A 105 18.15 -21.47 3.52
CA ALA A 105 19.33 -21.64 4.37
C ALA A 105 19.43 -23.08 4.91
N ASN A 106 20.66 -23.58 5.08
CA ASN A 106 20.93 -24.92 5.58
C ASN A 106 20.92 -25.02 7.12
N SER A 107 20.99 -23.88 7.81
CA SER A 107 20.85 -23.83 9.27
C SER A 107 20.25 -22.50 9.72
N ASP A 108 19.52 -22.55 10.83
CA ASP A 108 18.90 -21.41 11.52
C ASP A 108 19.78 -20.79 12.62
N ALA A 109 20.95 -21.38 12.89
CA ALA A 109 21.90 -20.87 13.87
C ALA A 109 22.44 -19.48 13.50
N CYS A 110 22.55 -18.60 14.50
CA CYS A 110 23.02 -17.23 14.39
C CYS A 110 24.52 -17.17 14.08
N CYS A 111 24.88 -16.49 12.99
CA CYS A 111 26.27 -16.36 12.56
C CYS A 111 27.14 -15.51 13.52
N THR A 112 26.52 -14.60 14.27
CA THR A 112 27.24 -13.67 15.16
C THR A 112 27.52 -14.28 16.53
N CYS A 113 26.56 -15.00 17.13
CA CYS A 113 26.73 -15.59 18.45
C CYS A 113 27.13 -17.08 18.42
N GLY A 114 26.82 -17.80 17.34
CA GLY A 114 27.13 -19.22 17.17
C GLY A 114 26.35 -20.21 18.05
N ASN A 115 25.53 -19.74 19.00
CA ASN A 115 24.90 -20.60 20.02
C ASN A 115 23.37 -20.58 20.03
N HIS A 116 22.74 -19.58 19.41
CA HIS A 116 21.29 -19.42 19.38
C HIS A 116 20.76 -19.35 17.95
N PHE A 117 19.45 -19.54 17.77
CA PHE A 117 18.80 -19.32 16.49
C PHE A 117 18.79 -17.83 16.14
N GLU A 118 19.03 -17.52 14.87
CA GLU A 118 18.96 -16.15 14.36
C GLU A 118 17.51 -15.73 14.17
N THR A 119 16.91 -15.20 15.24
CA THR A 119 15.59 -14.58 15.20
C THR A 119 15.72 -13.06 15.17
N ARG A 120 14.64 -12.35 14.78
CA ARG A 120 14.58 -10.88 14.88
C ARG A 120 14.91 -10.43 16.29
N ASP A 121 14.31 -11.08 17.28
CA ASP A 121 14.47 -10.73 18.68
C ASP A 121 15.91 -10.93 19.09
N HIS A 122 16.49 -12.11 18.84
CA HIS A 122 17.88 -12.35 19.16
C HIS A 122 18.87 -11.36 18.52
N LEU A 123 18.55 -10.82 17.33
CA LEU A 123 19.41 -9.87 16.62
C LEU A 123 19.23 -8.41 17.08
N LEU A 124 18.06 -8.05 17.62
CA LEU A 124 17.64 -6.64 17.81
C LEU A 124 17.00 -6.31 19.17
N LEU A 125 16.71 -7.30 20.03
CA LEU A 125 16.08 -7.18 21.35
C LEU A 125 16.86 -7.97 22.41
#